data_AF-A0A9P5YTR2-F1
#
_entry.id   AF-A0A9P5YTR2-F1
#
_cell.length_a   1.000
_cell.length_b   1.000
_cell.length_c   1.000
_cell.angle_alpha   90.00
_cell.angle_beta   90.00
_cell.angle_gamma   90.00
#
_symmetry.space_group_name_H-M   'P 1'
#
loop_
_entity.id
_entity.type
_entity.pdbx_description
1 polymer ?
#
loop_
_entity_poly.entity_id
_entity_poly.type
_entity_poly.pdbx_seq_one_letter_code
_entity_poly.pdbx_strand_id
1 'polypeptide(L)'
;MVVPLRGSTIVTLAILSSLLFIICITFTFIGADADEPLFRQTLNDVAETSPGVVLIGESVDVDIDEPSVTIRWSIVACGEDFMLPGSAGVHGTQLCGLPDSAMYLYVDSDVTPSATYDPSQIPFNKDSGHRRSIQNLVQFDSDHVLDVHEDRLYPFDTYMLSSSIRAMSFDNQTIPIRKLATINITSSFDINTIDLESFLTPTNGSNEASRDIDMYISRPNEARFFALLLFIISWILTHVTVGHVLIARRLHGLRALLPHLVSCGAILIAIPQLRNSMPDAPGLDGVLIDCIGYFPQMVIVSISTISLLLILVVREFDIMRNPESTPLPPPPPRPVSTVSRYRYPCPPGSPTANSSSMEIAQWEMRRLMKHLQGEFVFPPVKPSHRLMPSDHSKASHRRVKTMSKIMEAGEVSHWSDGE
;
A
#
# COMPACT_ATOMS: atom_id res chain seq x y z
N MET A 1 -2.36 30.60 14.72
CA MET A 1 -2.96 30.11 15.99
C MET A 1 -2.40 28.72 16.24
N VAL A 2 -1.42 28.61 17.15
CA VAL A 2 -0.78 27.33 17.47
C VAL A 2 -1.47 26.81 18.72
N VAL A 3 -2.28 25.76 18.58
CA VAL A 3 -2.94 25.14 19.74
C VAL A 3 -1.92 24.23 20.41
N PRO A 4 -1.55 24.46 21.68
CA PRO A 4 -0.62 23.57 22.38
C PRO A 4 -1.31 22.23 22.65
N LEU A 5 -1.03 21.23 21.81
CA LEU A 5 -1.46 19.85 22.01
C LEU A 5 -0.74 19.29 23.24
N ARG A 6 -1.46 19.17 24.37
CA ARG A 6 -1.00 18.42 25.53
C ARG A 6 -0.90 16.94 25.17
N GLY A 7 0.09 16.22 25.68
CA GLY A 7 0.27 14.78 25.40
C GLY A 7 -0.99 13.94 25.62
N SER A 8 -1.80 14.27 26.64
CA SER A 8 -3.10 13.61 26.87
C SER A 8 -4.08 13.76 25.70
N THR A 9 -4.14 14.92 25.04
CA THR A 9 -5.05 15.14 23.89
C THR A 9 -4.65 14.30 22.68
N ILE A 10 -3.35 14.08 22.46
CA ILE A 10 -2.84 13.22 21.38
C ILE A 10 -3.24 11.76 21.64
N VAL A 11 -3.08 11.28 22.87
CA VAL A 11 -3.47 9.91 23.25
C VAL A 11 -4.97 9.70 23.10
N THR A 12 -5.79 10.65 23.56
CA THR A 12 -7.25 10.55 23.41
C THR A 12 -7.69 10.55 21.95
N LEU A 13 -7.09 11.40 21.11
CA LEU A 13 -7.35 11.41 19.66
C LEU A 13 -6.96 10.09 19.00
N ALA A 14 -5.81 9.51 19.37
CA ALA A 14 -5.37 8.23 18.83
C ALA A 14 -6.33 7.09 19.20
N ILE A 15 -6.80 7.03 20.46
CA ILE A 15 -7.77 6.04 20.90
C ILE A 15 -9.11 6.20 20.16
N LEU A 16 -9.62 7.43 20.06
CA LEU A 16 -10.87 7.71 19.33
C LEU A 16 -10.76 7.33 17.85
N SER A 17 -9.64 7.66 17.21
CA SER A 17 -9.38 7.29 15.81
C SER A 17 -9.32 5.77 15.63
N SER A 18 -8.69 5.05 16.56
CA SER A 18 -8.61 3.59 16.51
C SER A 18 -9.99 2.94 16.71
N LEU A 19 -10.78 3.41 17.68
CA LEU A 19 -12.13 2.90 17.91
C LEU A 19 -13.06 3.19 16.71
N LEU A 20 -13.00 4.41 16.16
CA LEU A 20 -13.78 4.76 14.98
C LEU A 20 -13.41 3.88 13.79
N PHE A 21 -12.12 3.65 13.57
CA PHE A 21 -11.63 2.77 12.51
C PHE A 21 -12.14 1.33 12.67
N ILE A 22 -12.05 0.77 13.88
CA ILE A 22 -12.57 -0.57 14.17
C ILE A 22 -14.08 -0.64 13.91
N ILE A 23 -14.84 0.36 14.37
CA ILE A 23 -16.30 0.42 14.16
C ILE A 23 -16.65 0.48 12.66
N CYS A 24 -15.97 1.34 11.90
CA CYS A 24 -16.18 1.43 10.45
C CYS A 24 -15.91 0.08 9.76
N ILE A 25 -14.81 -0.61 10.11
CA ILE A 25 -14.51 -1.95 9.58
C ILE A 25 -15.57 -2.98 10.01
N THR A 26 -16.08 -2.93 11.24
CA THR A 26 -17.14 -3.87 11.63
C THR A 26 -18.44 -3.65 10.84
N PHE A 27 -18.73 -2.40 10.47
CA PHE A 27 -19.92 -2.07 9.67
C PHE A 27 -19.79 -2.51 8.20
N THR A 28 -18.59 -2.63 7.63
CA THR A 28 -18.44 -3.15 6.26
C THR A 28 -18.83 -4.62 6.13
N PHE A 29 -18.88 -5.36 7.23
CA PHE A 29 -19.37 -6.75 7.24
C PHE A 29 -20.90 -6.86 7.33
N ILE A 30 -21.61 -5.78 7.68
CA ILE A 30 -23.08 -5.75 7.75
C ILE A 30 -23.61 -5.44 6.34
N GLY A 31 -23.98 -6.47 5.58
CA GLY A 31 -24.44 -6.34 4.20
C GLY A 31 -23.73 -7.25 3.21
N ALA A 32 -22.77 -8.06 3.67
CA ALA A 32 -22.32 -9.25 2.93
C ALA A 32 -23.43 -10.31 2.98
N ASP A 33 -24.56 -10.06 2.31
CA ASP A 33 -25.63 -11.03 2.16
C ASP A 33 -25.12 -12.16 1.27
N ALA A 34 -24.81 -13.29 1.90
CA ALA A 34 -24.31 -14.51 1.26
C ALA A 34 -25.38 -15.28 0.47
N ASP A 35 -26.61 -14.77 0.40
CA ASP A 35 -27.79 -15.56 0.07
C ASP A 35 -28.32 -15.36 -1.36
N GLU A 36 -27.83 -14.37 -2.13
CA GLU A 36 -28.25 -14.22 -3.52
C GLU A 36 -27.38 -15.06 -4.46
N PRO A 37 -27.93 -16.11 -5.12
CA PRO A 37 -27.17 -16.93 -6.04
C PRO A 37 -26.71 -16.11 -7.25
N LEU A 38 -25.39 -15.93 -7.38
CA LEU A 38 -24.72 -15.09 -8.38
C LEU A 38 -25.25 -15.26 -9.82
N PHE A 39 -25.57 -16.50 -10.21
CA PHE A 39 -25.96 -16.82 -11.59
C PHE A 39 -27.46 -16.79 -11.87
N ARG A 40 -28.31 -16.55 -10.85
CA ARG A 40 -29.77 -16.68 -11.01
C ARG A 40 -30.33 -15.75 -12.07
N GLN A 41 -29.89 -14.50 -12.09
CA GLN A 41 -30.35 -13.52 -13.09
C GLN A 41 -29.93 -13.94 -14.50
N THR A 42 -28.66 -14.30 -14.68
CA THR A 42 -28.12 -14.76 -15.97
C THR A 42 -28.86 -15.99 -16.49
N LEU A 43 -29.14 -16.96 -15.62
CA LEU A 43 -29.84 -18.18 -16.01
C LEU A 43 -31.30 -17.94 -16.37
N ASN A 44 -32.00 -17.08 -15.63
CA ASN A 44 -33.37 -16.70 -15.97
C ASN A 44 -33.43 -15.97 -17.33
N ASP A 45 -32.49 -15.07 -17.58
CA ASP A 45 -32.40 -14.36 -18.87
C ASP A 45 -32.16 -15.32 -20.04
N VAL A 46 -31.26 -16.30 -19.88
CA VAL A 46 -31.02 -17.32 -20.91
C VAL A 46 -32.26 -18.21 -21.11
N ALA A 47 -32.92 -18.63 -20.03
CA ALA A 47 -34.14 -19.44 -20.12
C ALA A 47 -35.27 -18.72 -20.87
N GLU A 48 -35.38 -17.40 -20.73
CA GLU A 48 -36.41 -16.58 -21.39
C GLU A 48 -36.04 -16.21 -22.83
N THR A 49 -34.77 -15.89 -23.11
CA THR A 49 -34.35 -15.32 -24.41
C THR A 49 -33.77 -16.36 -25.38
N SER A 50 -33.02 -17.33 -24.87
CA SER A 50 -32.17 -18.21 -25.69
C SER A 50 -31.96 -19.58 -25.02
N PRO A 51 -33.01 -20.40 -24.88
CA PRO A 51 -32.93 -21.70 -24.21
C PRO A 51 -31.91 -22.64 -24.90
N GLY A 52 -31.27 -23.47 -24.10
CA GLY A 52 -30.21 -24.40 -24.53
C GLY A 52 -29.16 -24.67 -23.44
N VAL A 53 -28.00 -25.18 -23.85
CA VAL A 53 -26.89 -25.55 -22.95
C VAL A 53 -26.12 -24.30 -22.54
N VAL A 54 -25.80 -24.21 -21.24
CA VAL A 54 -25.06 -23.14 -20.59
C VAL A 54 -23.92 -23.76 -19.78
N LEU A 55 -22.73 -23.15 -19.83
CA LEU A 55 -21.63 -23.54 -18.96
C LEU A 55 -21.37 -22.44 -17.93
N ILE A 56 -21.28 -22.85 -16.67
CA ILE A 56 -21.08 -21.94 -15.54
C ILE A 56 -19.74 -22.27 -14.87
N GLY A 57 -18.78 -21.37 -14.93
CA GLY A 57 -17.55 -21.42 -14.16
C GLY A 57 -17.82 -21.07 -12.70
N GLU A 58 -18.20 -22.05 -11.88
CA GLU A 58 -18.56 -21.85 -10.47
C GLU A 58 -17.34 -21.55 -9.58
N SER A 59 -16.17 -22.02 -9.99
CA SER A 59 -14.91 -21.78 -9.31
C SER A 59 -13.87 -21.40 -10.35
N VAL A 60 -13.12 -20.34 -10.04
CA VAL A 60 -11.96 -19.93 -10.83
C VAL A 60 -10.79 -19.84 -9.86
N ASP A 61 -9.79 -20.68 -10.07
CA ASP A 61 -8.55 -20.69 -9.30
C ASP A 61 -7.45 -20.09 -10.15
N VAL A 62 -6.85 -19.00 -9.68
CA VAL A 62 -5.82 -18.25 -10.41
C VAL A 62 -4.50 -18.47 -9.71
N ASP A 63 -3.60 -19.19 -10.38
CA ASP A 63 -2.22 -19.35 -9.92
C ASP A 63 -1.34 -18.31 -10.64
N ILE A 64 -0.68 -17.46 -9.86
CA ILE A 64 0.26 -16.45 -10.39
C ILE A 64 1.67 -17.04 -10.50
N ASP A 65 2.02 -17.94 -9.59
CA ASP A 65 3.36 -18.52 -9.51
C ASP A 65 3.58 -19.44 -10.71
N GLU A 66 2.55 -20.22 -11.05
CA GLU A 66 2.40 -20.87 -12.36
C GLU A 66 1.30 -20.13 -13.12
N PRO A 67 1.62 -19.23 -14.07
CA PRO A 67 0.68 -18.28 -14.67
C PRO A 67 -0.43 -18.99 -15.44
N SER A 68 -1.44 -19.41 -14.70
CA SER A 68 -2.46 -20.36 -15.13
C SER A 68 -3.74 -20.11 -14.37
N VAL A 69 -4.83 -20.53 -14.99
CA VAL A 69 -6.16 -20.43 -14.40
C VAL A 69 -6.91 -21.72 -14.63
N THR A 70 -7.45 -22.27 -13.54
CA THR A 70 -8.31 -23.45 -13.56
C THR A 70 -9.75 -23.00 -13.38
N ILE A 71 -10.61 -23.35 -14.35
CA ILE A 71 -12.04 -23.04 -14.30
C ILE A 71 -12.81 -24.34 -14.10
N ARG A 72 -13.60 -24.41 -13.02
CA ARG A 72 -14.56 -25.51 -12.79
C ARG A 72 -15.90 -25.16 -13.44
N TRP A 73 -16.18 -25.82 -14.55
CA TRP A 73 -17.41 -25.65 -15.30
C TRP A 73 -18.50 -26.58 -14.80
N SER A 74 -19.71 -26.05 -14.61
CA SER A 74 -20.94 -26.80 -14.43
C SER A 74 -21.75 -26.79 -15.71
N ILE A 75 -22.19 -27.97 -16.12
CA ILE A 75 -22.96 -28.17 -17.34
C ILE A 75 -24.45 -28.05 -17.00
N VAL A 76 -25.09 -27.00 -17.51
CA VAL A 76 -26.47 -26.65 -17.21
C VAL A 76 -27.26 -26.54 -18.52
N ALA A 77 -28.55 -26.82 -18.48
CA ALA A 77 -29.46 -26.53 -19.58
C ALA A 77 -30.63 -25.69 -19.09
N CYS A 78 -31.01 -24.69 -19.88
CA CYS A 78 -32.12 -23.79 -19.61
C CYS A 78 -33.24 -24.00 -20.64
N GLY A 79 -34.49 -24.01 -20.16
CA GLY A 79 -35.68 -24.30 -20.96
C GLY A 79 -36.11 -25.76 -20.84
N GLU A 80 -37.43 -25.97 -20.79
CA GLU A 80 -38.03 -27.28 -20.48
C GLU A 80 -37.62 -28.38 -21.47
N ASP A 81 -37.44 -28.04 -22.75
CA ASP A 81 -37.10 -28.98 -23.83
C ASP A 81 -35.65 -29.48 -23.78
N PHE A 82 -34.75 -28.76 -23.10
CA PHE A 82 -33.33 -29.11 -22.98
C PHE A 82 -32.99 -29.70 -21.60
N MET A 83 -33.96 -29.65 -20.67
CA MET A 83 -33.78 -30.08 -19.30
C MET A 83 -34.14 -31.55 -19.14
N LEU A 84 -33.24 -32.28 -18.48
CA LEU A 84 -33.44 -33.64 -18.07
C LEU A 84 -34.63 -33.72 -17.09
N PRO A 85 -35.66 -34.52 -17.39
CA PRO A 85 -36.84 -34.62 -16.54
C PRO A 85 -36.49 -35.06 -15.11
N GLY A 86 -37.04 -34.34 -14.13
CA GLY A 86 -36.78 -34.57 -12.71
C GLY A 86 -35.44 -34.02 -12.22
N SER A 87 -34.75 -33.18 -13.01
CA SER A 87 -33.64 -32.39 -12.51
C SER A 87 -34.11 -31.36 -11.48
N ALA A 88 -33.36 -31.24 -10.38
CA ALA A 88 -33.57 -30.15 -9.45
C ALA A 88 -33.04 -28.86 -10.07
N GLY A 89 -33.73 -27.74 -9.82
CA GLY A 89 -33.27 -26.42 -10.25
C GLY A 89 -31.84 -26.11 -9.77
N VAL A 90 -31.09 -25.36 -10.56
CA VAL A 90 -29.68 -25.01 -10.30
C VAL A 90 -29.55 -23.52 -9.99
N HIS A 91 -28.64 -23.13 -9.08
CA HIS A 91 -28.42 -21.73 -8.65
C HIS A 91 -29.71 -20.93 -8.31
N GLY A 92 -30.69 -21.57 -7.68
CA GLY A 92 -31.92 -20.90 -7.25
C GLY A 92 -32.90 -20.55 -8.38
N THR A 93 -32.70 -21.06 -9.59
CA THR A 93 -33.70 -21.06 -10.66
C THR A 93 -34.30 -22.45 -10.87
N GLN A 94 -35.59 -22.51 -11.21
CA GLN A 94 -36.28 -23.74 -11.60
C GLN A 94 -36.39 -23.89 -13.13
N LEU A 95 -36.02 -22.85 -13.89
CA LEU A 95 -36.08 -22.81 -15.35
C LEU A 95 -34.82 -23.41 -16.00
N CYS A 96 -33.82 -23.73 -15.19
CA CYS A 96 -32.60 -24.38 -15.61
C CYS A 96 -32.26 -25.55 -14.71
N GLY A 97 -31.72 -26.61 -15.31
CA GLY A 97 -31.42 -27.88 -14.68
C GLY A 97 -30.29 -28.61 -15.40
N LEU A 98 -30.31 -29.94 -15.31
CA LEU A 98 -29.31 -30.78 -15.97
C LEU A 98 -29.69 -30.97 -17.46
N PRO A 99 -28.74 -31.00 -18.41
CA PRO A 99 -29.06 -31.27 -19.81
C PRO A 99 -29.64 -32.67 -20.05
N ASP A 100 -30.58 -32.79 -20.99
CA ASP A 100 -31.22 -34.05 -21.36
C ASP A 100 -30.42 -34.89 -22.39
N SER A 101 -29.44 -34.28 -23.03
CA SER A 101 -28.63 -34.85 -24.11
C SER A 101 -27.21 -35.20 -23.65
N ALA A 102 -26.68 -36.32 -24.13
CA ALA A 102 -25.30 -36.72 -23.89
C ALA A 102 -24.35 -35.92 -24.79
N MET A 103 -23.23 -35.46 -24.25
CA MET A 103 -22.31 -34.59 -24.99
C MET A 103 -20.84 -34.74 -24.57
N TYR A 104 -19.97 -34.52 -25.54
CA TYR A 104 -18.54 -34.31 -25.42
C TYR A 104 -18.24 -32.82 -25.41
N LEU A 105 -17.43 -32.36 -24.47
CA LEU A 105 -16.99 -30.98 -24.36
C LEU A 105 -15.51 -30.91 -24.72
N TYR A 106 -15.17 -30.01 -25.61
CA TYR A 106 -13.80 -29.77 -26.04
C TYR A 106 -13.42 -28.33 -25.68
N VAL A 107 -12.24 -28.18 -25.11
CA VAL A 107 -11.65 -26.90 -24.73
C VAL A 107 -10.46 -26.63 -25.64
N ASP A 108 -10.34 -25.39 -26.10
CA ASP A 108 -9.24 -24.86 -26.93
C ASP A 108 -8.94 -25.69 -28.18
N SER A 109 -10.02 -26.21 -28.80
CA SER A 109 -9.95 -27.07 -30.00
C SER A 109 -9.12 -28.34 -29.82
N ASP A 110 -9.04 -28.88 -28.60
CA ASP A 110 -8.40 -30.17 -28.37
C ASP A 110 -9.07 -31.29 -29.19
N VAL A 111 -8.26 -32.28 -29.56
CA VAL A 111 -8.68 -33.49 -30.30
C VAL A 111 -9.41 -34.44 -29.36
N THR A 112 -9.01 -34.47 -28.08
CA THR A 112 -9.69 -35.24 -27.05
C THR A 112 -10.73 -34.41 -26.31
N PRO A 113 -11.89 -34.98 -25.97
CA PRO A 113 -12.87 -34.26 -25.16
C PRO A 113 -12.31 -34.08 -23.75
N SER A 114 -12.30 -32.85 -23.27
CA SER A 114 -11.92 -32.50 -21.90
C SER A 114 -12.92 -33.05 -20.89
N ALA A 115 -14.19 -33.17 -21.29
CA ALA A 115 -15.24 -33.78 -20.47
C ALA A 115 -16.27 -34.55 -21.29
N THR A 116 -16.91 -35.52 -20.63
CA THR A 116 -18.02 -36.31 -21.18
C THR A 116 -19.19 -36.25 -20.21
N TYR A 117 -20.35 -35.83 -20.69
CA TYR A 117 -21.59 -35.79 -19.94
C TYR A 117 -22.58 -36.81 -20.47
N ASP A 118 -23.10 -37.65 -19.58
CA ASP A 118 -24.08 -38.69 -19.90
C ASP A 118 -25.25 -38.67 -18.90
N PRO A 119 -26.45 -38.20 -19.30
CA PRO A 119 -27.60 -38.08 -18.41
C PRO A 119 -28.15 -39.43 -17.92
N SER A 120 -27.79 -40.54 -18.58
CA SER A 120 -28.19 -41.89 -18.16
C SER A 120 -27.45 -42.36 -16.90
N GLN A 121 -26.27 -41.79 -16.62
CA GLN A 121 -25.45 -42.14 -15.47
C GLN A 121 -25.85 -41.39 -14.19
N ILE A 122 -26.72 -40.38 -14.31
CA ILE A 122 -27.13 -39.53 -13.18
C ILE A 122 -28.14 -40.28 -12.31
N PRO A 123 -27.83 -40.58 -11.04
CA PRO A 123 -28.67 -41.39 -10.18
C PRO A 123 -29.90 -40.62 -9.68
N PHE A 124 -30.96 -41.37 -9.39
CA PHE A 124 -32.16 -40.84 -8.75
C PHE A 124 -32.04 -40.94 -7.22
N ASN A 125 -32.53 -39.91 -6.53
CA ASN A 125 -32.77 -39.97 -5.10
C ASN A 125 -33.98 -40.88 -4.84
N LYS A 126 -33.80 -41.87 -3.97
CA LYS A 126 -34.83 -42.88 -3.65
C LYS A 126 -36.08 -42.25 -3.02
N ASP A 127 -35.93 -41.19 -2.24
CA ASP A 127 -37.02 -40.62 -1.44
C ASP A 127 -37.82 -39.56 -2.22
N SER A 128 -37.12 -38.68 -2.95
CA SER A 128 -37.77 -37.61 -3.72
C SER A 128 -38.07 -37.98 -5.17
N GLY A 129 -37.44 -39.03 -5.70
CA GLY A 129 -37.47 -39.35 -7.13
C GLY A 129 -36.76 -38.32 -8.02
N HIS A 130 -36.14 -37.29 -7.44
CA HIS A 130 -35.40 -36.27 -8.19
C HIS A 130 -34.00 -36.78 -8.53
N ARG A 131 -33.45 -36.32 -9.64
CA ARG A 131 -32.07 -36.63 -10.02
C ARG A 131 -31.10 -35.93 -9.09
N ARG A 132 -30.10 -36.67 -8.60
CA ARG A 132 -29.05 -36.12 -7.75
C ARG A 132 -27.93 -35.57 -8.63
N SER A 133 -27.72 -34.27 -8.56
CA SER A 133 -26.52 -33.63 -9.12
C SER A 133 -25.29 -34.09 -8.34
N ILE A 134 -24.44 -34.91 -8.97
CA ILE A 134 -23.14 -35.32 -8.42
C ILE A 134 -22.10 -34.51 -9.17
N GLN A 135 -21.35 -33.67 -8.45
CA GLN A 135 -20.39 -32.72 -9.01
C GLN A 135 -19.50 -33.37 -10.08
N ASN A 136 -18.85 -34.49 -9.78
CA ASN A 136 -17.95 -35.18 -10.73
C ASN A 136 -18.62 -35.76 -11.99
N LEU A 137 -19.96 -35.77 -12.09
CA LEU A 137 -20.68 -36.22 -13.29
C LEU A 137 -21.23 -35.05 -14.12
N VAL A 138 -21.32 -33.86 -13.54
CA VAL A 138 -21.97 -32.69 -14.15
C VAL A 138 -21.04 -31.47 -14.19
N GLN A 139 -19.83 -31.61 -13.65
CA GLN A 139 -18.78 -30.61 -13.62
C GLN A 139 -17.48 -31.18 -14.16
N PHE A 140 -16.67 -30.30 -14.73
CA PHE A 140 -15.31 -30.61 -15.18
C PHE A 140 -14.41 -29.40 -14.98
N ASP A 141 -13.11 -29.65 -14.85
CA ASP A 141 -12.10 -28.61 -14.68
C ASP A 141 -11.36 -28.42 -16.02
N SER A 142 -11.05 -27.17 -16.36
CA SER A 142 -10.18 -26.82 -17.49
C SER A 142 -9.06 -25.90 -17.06
N ASP A 143 -7.84 -26.24 -17.43
CA ASP A 143 -6.64 -25.47 -17.11
C ASP A 143 -6.19 -24.68 -18.33
N HIS A 144 -5.91 -23.39 -18.13
CA HIS A 144 -5.47 -22.49 -19.19
C HIS A 144 -4.22 -21.73 -18.76
N VAL A 145 -3.36 -21.41 -19.72
CA VAL A 145 -2.19 -20.57 -19.49
C VAL A 145 -2.60 -19.10 -19.65
N LEU A 146 -2.24 -18.28 -18.66
CA LEU A 146 -2.53 -16.85 -18.68
C LEU A 146 -1.53 -16.08 -19.54
N ASP A 147 -2.02 -15.02 -20.16
CA ASP A 147 -1.16 -14.02 -20.76
C ASP A 147 -0.61 -13.07 -19.67
N VAL A 148 0.71 -12.97 -19.59
CA VAL A 148 1.46 -12.34 -18.48
C VAL A 148 2.19 -11.05 -18.87
N HIS A 149 1.84 -10.39 -19.97
CA HIS A 149 2.56 -9.20 -20.43
C HIS A 149 2.67 -8.06 -19.38
N GLU A 150 1.75 -7.99 -18.41
CA GLU A 150 1.72 -6.95 -17.37
C GLU A 150 1.99 -7.46 -15.94
N ASP A 151 2.47 -8.70 -15.78
CA ASP A 151 2.70 -9.36 -14.48
C ASP A 151 3.65 -8.58 -13.53
N ARG A 152 4.63 -7.89 -14.09
CA ARG A 152 5.65 -7.11 -13.36
C ARG A 152 5.10 -5.86 -12.68
N LEU A 153 3.85 -5.46 -12.95
CA LEU A 153 3.25 -4.21 -12.49
C LEU A 153 2.53 -4.32 -11.14
N TYR A 154 2.74 -5.40 -10.38
CA TYR A 154 2.14 -5.57 -9.06
C TYR A 154 2.17 -4.30 -8.19
N PRO A 155 1.03 -3.91 -7.57
CA PRO A 155 -0.26 -4.63 -7.51
C PRO A 155 -1.24 -4.26 -8.65
N PHE A 156 -0.77 -3.60 -9.71
CA PHE A 156 -1.56 -3.20 -10.87
C PHE A 156 -1.39 -4.12 -12.08
N ASP A 157 -0.82 -5.30 -11.84
CA ASP A 157 -0.76 -6.40 -12.78
C ASP A 157 -2.17 -6.79 -13.27
N THR A 158 -2.21 -7.14 -14.55
CA THR A 158 -3.40 -7.64 -15.23
C THR A 158 -3.01 -8.89 -16.01
N TYR A 159 -3.96 -9.82 -16.11
CA TYR A 159 -3.81 -11.05 -16.87
C TYR A 159 -4.99 -11.20 -17.81
N MET A 160 -4.73 -11.80 -18.97
CA MET A 160 -5.74 -12.04 -19.98
C MET A 160 -5.76 -13.52 -20.35
N LEU A 161 -6.96 -14.05 -20.57
CA LEU A 161 -7.18 -15.38 -21.12
C LEU A 161 -8.20 -15.25 -22.25
N SER A 162 -7.94 -15.93 -23.36
CA SER A 162 -8.94 -16.21 -24.39
C SER A 162 -9.01 -17.73 -24.56
N SER A 163 -10.19 -18.31 -24.36
CA SER A 163 -10.42 -19.74 -24.52
C SER A 163 -11.65 -20.00 -25.38
N SER A 164 -11.66 -21.13 -26.08
CA SER A 164 -12.79 -21.57 -26.92
C SER A 164 -13.36 -22.89 -26.43
N ILE A 165 -14.67 -22.97 -26.28
CA ILE A 165 -15.36 -24.19 -25.85
C ILE A 165 -16.38 -24.59 -26.90
N ARG A 166 -16.42 -25.89 -27.24
CA ARG A 166 -17.45 -26.47 -28.10
C ARG A 166 -18.04 -27.73 -27.48
N ALA A 167 -19.31 -27.98 -27.76
CA ALA A 167 -20.01 -29.19 -27.36
C ALA A 167 -20.44 -29.99 -28.60
N MET A 168 -20.29 -31.31 -28.53
CA MET A 168 -20.74 -32.24 -29.56
C MET A 168 -21.56 -33.37 -28.95
N SER A 169 -22.63 -33.78 -29.60
CA SER A 169 -23.36 -35.01 -29.28
C SER A 169 -22.47 -36.24 -29.52
N PHE A 170 -22.83 -37.37 -28.91
CA PHE A 170 -22.18 -38.66 -29.17
C PHE A 170 -22.31 -39.10 -30.64
N ASP A 171 -23.29 -38.55 -31.36
CA ASP A 171 -23.48 -38.74 -32.81
C ASP A 171 -22.64 -37.76 -33.67
N ASN A 172 -21.69 -37.04 -33.07
CA ASN A 172 -20.85 -36.01 -33.70
C ASN A 172 -21.65 -34.84 -34.31
N GLN A 173 -22.81 -34.51 -33.74
CA GLN A 173 -23.55 -33.31 -34.09
C GLN A 173 -23.18 -32.17 -33.13
N THR A 174 -23.01 -30.96 -33.64
CA THR A 174 -22.67 -29.80 -32.80
C THR A 174 -23.86 -29.38 -31.94
N ILE A 175 -23.61 -29.18 -30.64
CA ILE A 175 -24.60 -28.69 -29.69
C ILE A 175 -24.24 -27.24 -29.38
N PRO A 176 -25.09 -26.26 -29.71
CA PRO A 176 -24.77 -24.85 -29.49
C PRO A 176 -24.78 -24.52 -27.99
N ILE A 177 -23.67 -23.98 -27.49
CA ILE A 177 -23.60 -23.39 -26.17
C ILE A 177 -24.21 -21.98 -26.25
N ARG A 178 -25.20 -21.68 -25.43
CA ARG A 178 -25.96 -20.43 -25.45
C ARG A 178 -25.35 -19.34 -24.59
N LYS A 179 -24.59 -19.71 -23.56
CA LYS A 179 -23.95 -18.77 -22.64
C LYS A 179 -22.76 -19.43 -21.96
N LEU A 180 -21.66 -18.69 -21.87
CA LEU A 180 -20.59 -18.92 -20.91
C LEU A 180 -20.67 -17.83 -19.83
N ALA A 181 -20.57 -18.21 -18.56
CA ALA A 181 -20.51 -17.28 -17.44
C ALA A 181 -19.60 -17.84 -16.36
N THR A 182 -18.81 -16.99 -15.70
CA THR A 182 -17.99 -17.39 -14.55
C THR A 182 -18.29 -16.50 -13.36
N ILE A 183 -17.77 -16.86 -12.19
CA ILE A 183 -17.70 -15.93 -11.07
C ILE A 183 -16.85 -14.71 -11.45
N ASN A 184 -17.25 -13.54 -10.95
CA ASN A 184 -16.61 -12.26 -11.26
C ASN A 184 -15.66 -11.76 -10.16
N ILE A 185 -15.68 -12.38 -8.98
CA ILE A 185 -14.86 -12.01 -7.84
C ILE A 185 -14.38 -13.30 -7.17
N THR A 186 -13.09 -13.41 -6.92
CA THR A 186 -12.46 -14.43 -6.06
C THR A 186 -11.90 -13.76 -4.81
N SER A 187 -11.24 -14.51 -3.93
CA SER A 187 -10.60 -13.92 -2.74
C SER A 187 -9.53 -12.87 -3.08
N SER A 188 -8.90 -13.02 -4.24
CA SER A 188 -7.64 -12.35 -4.58
C SER A 188 -7.68 -11.60 -5.91
N PHE A 189 -8.74 -11.81 -6.71
CA PHE A 189 -8.88 -11.24 -8.05
C PHE A 189 -10.32 -10.84 -8.37
N ASP A 190 -10.42 -9.74 -9.10
CA ASP A 190 -11.61 -9.39 -9.87
C ASP A 190 -11.46 -9.98 -11.28
N ILE A 191 -12.49 -10.70 -11.70
CA ILE A 191 -12.55 -11.41 -12.98
C ILE A 191 -13.67 -10.79 -13.81
N ASN A 192 -13.30 -10.22 -14.96
CA ASN A 192 -14.27 -9.72 -15.92
C ASN A 192 -14.28 -10.62 -17.16
N THR A 193 -15.42 -11.26 -17.44
CA THR A 193 -15.56 -12.17 -18.57
C THR A 193 -16.47 -11.61 -19.65
N ILE A 194 -16.05 -11.77 -20.89
CA ILE A 194 -16.82 -11.48 -22.09
C ILE A 194 -17.13 -12.80 -22.77
N ASP A 195 -18.41 -13.01 -23.06
CA ASP A 195 -18.94 -14.20 -23.71
C ASP A 195 -19.22 -13.91 -25.18
N LEU A 196 -18.56 -14.63 -26.08
CA LEU A 196 -18.57 -14.38 -27.53
C LEU A 196 -19.01 -15.63 -28.28
N GLU A 197 -20.05 -15.52 -29.09
CA GLU A 197 -20.44 -16.59 -30.02
C GLU A 197 -19.42 -16.66 -31.17
N SER A 198 -18.87 -17.85 -31.39
CA SER A 198 -17.83 -18.09 -32.39
C SER A 198 -18.15 -19.32 -33.24
N PHE A 199 -17.37 -19.54 -34.29
CA PHE A 199 -17.48 -20.76 -35.08
C PHE A 199 -16.10 -21.23 -35.52
N LEU A 200 -15.89 -22.53 -35.45
CA LEU A 200 -14.72 -23.18 -36.00
C LEU A 200 -15.03 -23.63 -37.42
N THR A 201 -14.07 -23.46 -38.32
CA THR A 201 -14.16 -23.96 -39.70
C THR A 201 -13.11 -25.06 -39.86
N PRO A 202 -13.44 -26.33 -39.55
CA PRO A 202 -12.52 -27.44 -39.76
C PRO A 202 -12.16 -27.57 -41.24
N THR A 203 -11.13 -28.35 -41.54
CA THR A 203 -10.70 -28.65 -42.92
C THR A 203 -11.81 -29.24 -43.80
N ASN A 204 -12.85 -29.81 -43.20
CA ASN A 204 -14.05 -30.32 -43.88
C ASN A 204 -15.00 -29.22 -44.38
N GLY A 205 -14.78 -27.95 -44.03
CA GLY A 205 -15.54 -26.79 -44.52
C GLY A 205 -16.92 -26.59 -43.89
N SER A 206 -17.32 -27.39 -42.90
CA SER A 206 -18.56 -27.23 -42.15
C SER A 206 -18.36 -26.34 -40.93
N ASN A 207 -19.12 -25.26 -40.79
CA ASN A 207 -19.03 -24.41 -39.59
C ASN A 207 -19.52 -25.18 -38.37
N GLU A 208 -18.64 -25.35 -37.39
CA GLU A 208 -18.97 -25.93 -36.10
C GLU A 208 -19.20 -24.81 -35.09
N ALA A 209 -20.34 -24.82 -34.39
CA ALA A 209 -20.65 -23.82 -33.38
C ALA A 209 -19.68 -23.98 -32.19
N SER A 210 -19.02 -22.89 -31.84
CA SER A 210 -18.16 -22.76 -30.66
C SER A 210 -18.55 -21.52 -29.89
N ARG A 211 -18.02 -21.39 -28.68
CA ARG A 211 -18.23 -20.19 -27.88
C ARG A 211 -16.94 -19.84 -27.19
N ASP A 212 -16.52 -18.61 -27.36
CA ASP A 212 -15.27 -18.12 -26.83
C ASP A 212 -15.54 -17.32 -25.56
N ILE A 213 -14.60 -17.39 -24.63
CA ILE A 213 -14.59 -16.62 -23.41
C ILE A 213 -13.29 -15.83 -23.34
N ASP A 214 -13.42 -14.52 -23.29
CA ASP A 214 -12.31 -13.63 -22.96
C ASP A 214 -12.43 -13.25 -21.50
N MET A 215 -11.38 -13.48 -20.73
CA MET A 215 -11.32 -13.24 -19.30
C MET A 215 -10.20 -12.26 -19.00
N TYR A 216 -10.55 -11.17 -18.31
CA TYR A 216 -9.63 -10.16 -17.81
C TYR A 216 -9.55 -10.29 -16.30
N ILE A 217 -8.38 -10.63 -15.80
CA ILE A 217 -8.13 -10.88 -14.38
C ILE A 217 -7.29 -9.73 -13.85
N SER A 218 -7.71 -9.12 -12.75
CA SER A 218 -6.96 -8.03 -12.12
C SER A 218 -7.13 -8.07 -10.61
N ARG A 219 -6.20 -7.50 -9.85
CA ARG A 219 -6.31 -7.48 -8.39
C ARG A 219 -7.45 -6.57 -7.91
N PRO A 220 -8.19 -6.96 -6.86
CA PRO A 220 -9.25 -6.14 -6.30
C PRO A 220 -8.68 -4.85 -5.70
N ASN A 221 -9.50 -3.81 -5.67
CA ASN A 221 -9.08 -2.49 -5.22
C ASN A 221 -8.61 -2.49 -3.76
N GLU A 222 -9.15 -3.39 -2.95
CA GLU A 222 -8.79 -3.61 -1.55
C GLU A 222 -7.35 -4.13 -1.42
N ALA A 223 -6.98 -5.13 -2.21
CA ALA A 223 -5.62 -5.68 -2.24
C ALA A 223 -4.61 -4.64 -2.71
N ARG A 224 -4.95 -3.89 -3.77
CA ARG A 224 -4.15 -2.76 -4.28
C ARG A 224 -3.91 -1.71 -3.20
N PHE A 225 -4.98 -1.28 -2.52
CA PHE A 225 -4.90 -0.27 -1.46
C PHE A 225 -4.01 -0.74 -0.31
N PHE A 226 -4.18 -1.98 0.15
CA PHE A 226 -3.40 -2.53 1.25
C PHE A 226 -1.91 -2.70 0.89
N ALA A 227 -1.60 -3.18 -0.32
CA ALA A 227 -0.23 -3.25 -0.82
C ALA A 227 0.45 -1.87 -0.87
N LEU A 228 -0.24 -0.84 -1.40
CA LEU A 228 0.26 0.54 -1.43
C LEU A 228 0.42 1.13 -0.03
N LEU A 229 -0.49 0.85 0.90
CA LEU A 229 -0.39 1.29 2.28
C LEU A 229 0.88 0.71 2.94
N LEU A 230 1.11 -0.59 2.80
CA LEU A 230 2.32 -1.25 3.31
C LEU A 230 3.58 -0.68 2.66
N PHE A 231 3.57 -0.42 1.35
CA PHE A 231 4.66 0.23 0.64
C PHE A 231 4.99 1.63 1.20
N ILE A 232 3.97 2.45 1.46
CA ILE A 232 4.12 3.78 2.06
C ILE A 232 4.69 3.67 3.47
N ILE A 233 4.18 2.74 4.29
CA ILE A 233 4.67 2.51 5.66
C ILE A 233 6.15 2.12 5.64
N SER A 234 6.56 1.21 4.75
CA SER A 234 7.97 0.80 4.61
C SER A 234 8.87 1.98 4.23
N TRP A 235 8.40 2.88 3.37
CA TRP A 235 9.11 4.12 3.07
C TRP A 235 9.21 5.07 4.27
N ILE A 236 8.14 5.25 5.04
CA ILE A 236 8.17 6.06 6.27
C ILE A 236 9.19 5.50 7.25
N LEU A 237 9.19 4.18 7.48
CA LEU A 237 10.16 3.52 8.36
C LEU A 237 11.60 3.74 7.86
N THR A 238 11.83 3.65 6.55
CA THR A 238 13.13 3.94 5.94
C THR A 238 13.58 5.39 6.21
N HIS A 239 12.68 6.37 6.10
CA HIS A 239 13.01 7.76 6.43
C HIS A 239 13.28 7.96 7.92
N VAL A 240 12.60 7.22 8.80
CA VAL A 240 12.85 7.23 10.24
C VAL A 240 14.28 6.77 10.56
N THR A 241 14.83 5.77 9.86
CA THR A 241 16.23 5.34 10.10
C THR A 241 17.24 6.41 9.73
N VAL A 242 16.99 7.14 8.63
CA VAL A 242 17.80 8.31 8.26
C VAL A 242 17.72 9.38 9.35
N GLY A 243 16.50 9.66 9.86
CA GLY A 243 16.28 10.57 10.99
C GLY A 243 17.05 10.16 12.24
N HIS A 244 17.08 8.86 12.57
CA HIS A 244 17.87 8.34 13.68
C HIS A 244 19.36 8.61 13.54
N VAL A 245 19.94 8.43 12.33
CA VAL A 245 21.35 8.78 12.06
C VAL A 245 21.60 10.28 12.29
N LEU A 246 20.71 11.15 11.81
CA LEU A 246 20.85 12.60 11.96
C LEU A 246 20.78 13.05 13.43
N ILE A 247 19.86 12.48 14.20
CA ILE A 247 19.72 12.74 15.63
C ILE A 247 20.94 12.20 16.39
N ALA A 248 21.38 10.97 16.09
CA ALA A 248 22.54 10.35 16.71
C ALA A 248 23.81 11.20 16.58
N ARG A 249 24.02 11.85 15.42
CA ARG A 249 25.13 12.78 15.21
C ARG A 249 25.13 13.97 16.17
N ARG A 250 23.96 14.41 16.64
CA ARG A 250 23.79 15.57 17.54
C ARG A 250 23.74 15.20 19.02
N LEU A 251 23.34 13.97 19.36
CA LEU A 251 23.29 13.52 20.75
C LEU A 251 24.70 13.35 21.31
N HIS A 252 24.90 13.64 22.60
CA HIS A 252 26.14 13.35 23.32
C HIS A 252 25.92 12.16 24.26
N GLY A 253 26.85 11.20 24.27
CA GLY A 253 26.83 10.02 25.14
C GLY A 253 26.39 8.72 24.44
N LEU A 254 27.00 7.60 24.84
CA LEU A 254 26.77 6.27 24.27
C LEU A 254 25.38 5.71 24.59
N ARG A 255 24.91 5.89 25.83
CA ARG A 255 23.62 5.32 26.29
C ARG A 255 22.42 5.88 25.52
N ALA A 256 22.53 7.10 25.01
CA ALA A 256 21.50 7.73 24.19
C ALA A 256 21.46 7.19 22.74
N LEU A 257 22.54 6.55 22.26
CA LEU A 257 22.62 5.99 20.90
C LEU A 257 22.01 4.59 20.79
N LEU A 258 22.08 3.80 21.87
CA LEU A 258 21.62 2.40 21.85
C LEU A 258 20.14 2.26 21.40
N PRO A 259 19.18 3.08 21.87
CA PRO A 259 17.79 2.98 21.42
C PRO A 259 17.62 3.22 19.91
N HIS A 260 18.40 4.12 19.33
CA HIS A 260 18.36 4.41 17.90
C HIS A 260 18.91 3.25 17.07
N LEU A 261 20.00 2.62 17.53
CA LEU A 261 20.55 1.43 16.88
C LEU A 261 19.57 0.25 16.93
N VAL A 262 18.96 0.00 18.10
CA VAL A 262 17.96 -1.06 18.27
C VAL A 262 16.73 -0.78 17.38
N SER A 263 16.25 0.47 17.33
CA SER A 263 15.15 0.87 16.46
C SER A 263 15.46 0.63 14.98
N CYS A 264 16.62 1.05 14.49
CA CYS A 264 17.03 0.80 13.10
C CYS A 264 17.18 -0.70 12.79
N GLY A 265 17.73 -1.48 13.72
CA GLY A 265 17.82 -2.93 13.58
C GLY A 265 16.45 -3.60 13.52
N ALA A 266 15.49 -3.15 14.33
CA ALA A 266 14.11 -3.63 14.26
C ALA A 266 13.45 -3.29 12.92
N ILE A 267 13.68 -2.07 12.39
CA ILE A 267 13.16 -1.66 11.08
C ILE A 267 13.77 -2.50 9.95
N LEU A 268 15.08 -2.81 10.01
CA LEU A 268 15.76 -3.67 9.03
C LEU A 268 15.12 -5.06 8.95
N ILE A 269 14.64 -5.59 10.07
CA ILE A 269 13.93 -6.88 10.12
C ILE A 269 12.46 -6.73 9.72
N ALA A 270 11.83 -5.60 10.05
CA ALA A 270 10.41 -5.35 9.79
C ALA A 270 10.09 -5.17 8.30
N ILE A 271 10.94 -4.51 7.51
CA ILE A 271 10.66 -4.23 6.09
C ILE A 271 10.43 -5.54 5.27
N PRO A 272 11.27 -6.59 5.39
CA PRO A 272 10.98 -7.87 4.75
C PRO A 272 9.65 -8.50 5.19
N GLN A 273 9.29 -8.36 6.47
CA GLN A 273 8.00 -8.87 6.97
C GLN A 273 6.82 -8.10 6.39
N LEU A 274 6.93 -6.77 6.26
CA LEU A 274 5.92 -5.94 5.62
C LEU A 274 5.76 -6.31 4.14
N ARG A 275 6.86 -6.59 3.43
CA ARG A 275 6.81 -7.12 2.06
C ARG A 275 6.07 -8.45 2.04
N ASN A 276 6.47 -9.43 2.84
CA ASN A 276 5.85 -10.77 2.86
C ASN A 276 4.39 -10.76 3.32
N SER A 277 3.94 -9.68 3.96
CA SER A 277 2.54 -9.49 4.36
C SER A 277 1.69 -8.88 3.25
N MET A 278 2.26 -8.50 2.10
CA MET A 278 1.51 -8.01 0.96
C MET A 278 0.68 -9.15 0.33
N PRO A 279 -0.60 -8.91 0.01
CA PRO A 279 -1.55 -9.94 -0.41
C PRO A 279 -1.16 -10.50 -1.76
N ASP A 280 -0.95 -11.82 -1.79
CA ASP A 280 -0.61 -12.59 -3.01
C ASP A 280 0.50 -11.94 -3.84
N ALA A 281 1.46 -11.33 -3.14
CA ALA A 281 2.59 -10.69 -3.78
C ALA A 281 3.49 -11.77 -4.40
N PRO A 282 3.85 -11.65 -5.69
CA PRO A 282 4.66 -12.65 -6.38
C PRO A 282 6.05 -12.79 -5.75
N GLY A 283 6.90 -13.67 -6.27
CA GLY A 283 8.32 -13.75 -5.89
C GLY A 283 9.08 -12.42 -6.06
N LEU A 284 10.35 -12.39 -5.63
CA LEU A 284 11.24 -11.22 -5.78
C LEU A 284 11.81 -11.08 -7.21
N ASP A 285 11.03 -11.45 -8.23
CA ASP A 285 11.50 -11.68 -9.60
C ASP A 285 11.41 -10.42 -10.48
N GLY A 286 11.88 -9.28 -9.97
CA GLY A 286 11.97 -8.04 -10.76
C GLY A 286 10.67 -7.24 -10.87
N VAL A 287 9.77 -7.45 -9.91
CA VAL A 287 8.52 -6.71 -9.75
C VAL A 287 8.80 -5.21 -9.54
N LEU A 288 7.96 -4.34 -10.12
CA LEU A 288 8.08 -2.89 -10.03
C LEU A 288 8.25 -2.40 -8.58
N ILE A 289 7.40 -2.89 -7.67
CA ILE A 289 7.41 -2.50 -6.25
C ILE A 289 8.71 -2.88 -5.54
N ASP A 290 9.32 -4.00 -5.92
CA ASP A 290 10.56 -4.47 -5.33
C ASP A 290 11.74 -3.62 -5.85
N CYS A 291 11.73 -3.30 -7.14
CA CYS A 291 12.73 -2.46 -7.80
C CYS A 291 12.78 -1.03 -7.26
N ILE A 292 11.62 -0.40 -7.08
CA ILE A 292 11.54 1.00 -6.62
C ILE A 292 11.37 1.14 -5.10
N GLY A 293 10.95 0.08 -4.42
CA GLY A 293 10.66 0.10 -2.99
C GLY A 293 11.62 -0.77 -2.20
N TYR A 294 11.39 -2.08 -2.22
CA TYR A 294 12.04 -3.02 -1.31
C TYR A 294 13.58 -2.92 -1.36
N PHE A 295 14.19 -3.00 -2.56
CA PHE A 295 15.65 -2.97 -2.66
C PHE A 295 16.26 -1.62 -2.22
N PRO A 296 15.78 -0.45 -2.71
CA PRO A 296 16.27 0.84 -2.22
C PRO A 296 16.09 1.02 -0.70
N GLN A 297 14.94 0.62 -0.16
CA GLN A 297 14.65 0.69 1.28
C GLN A 297 15.67 -0.13 2.09
N MET A 298 15.90 -1.38 1.70
CA MET A 298 16.86 -2.26 2.37
C MET A 298 18.29 -1.70 2.33
N VAL A 299 18.71 -1.12 1.20
CA VAL A 299 20.03 -0.48 1.07
C VAL A 299 20.13 0.73 2.01
N ILE A 300 19.14 1.63 2.01
CA ILE A 300 19.14 2.85 2.84
C ILE A 300 19.14 2.51 4.32
N VAL A 301 18.30 1.56 4.76
CA VAL A 301 18.24 1.13 6.16
C VAL A 301 19.53 0.44 6.59
N SER A 302 20.13 -0.38 5.72
CA SER A 302 21.42 -1.03 6.00
C SER A 302 22.54 -0.01 6.18
N ILE A 303 22.66 0.95 5.26
CA ILE A 303 23.65 2.04 5.34
C ILE A 303 23.43 2.88 6.62
N SER A 304 22.17 3.16 6.97
CA SER A 304 21.81 3.90 8.18
C SER A 304 22.24 3.15 9.44
N THR A 305 21.99 1.84 9.49
CA THR A 305 22.34 0.98 10.61
C THR A 305 23.86 0.87 10.78
N ILE A 306 24.59 0.66 9.68
CA ILE A 306 26.06 0.64 9.66
C ILE A 306 26.61 1.99 10.13
N SER A 307 26.04 3.11 9.67
CA SER A 307 26.44 4.46 10.09
C SER A 307 26.26 4.68 11.59
N LEU A 308 25.14 4.20 12.17
CA LEU A 308 24.91 4.28 13.62
C LEU A 308 25.92 3.43 14.40
N LEU A 309 26.23 2.23 13.92
CA LEU A 309 27.24 1.36 14.53
C LEU A 309 28.62 2.04 14.52
N LEU A 310 29.02 2.62 13.39
CA LEU A 310 30.28 3.36 13.28
C LEU A 310 30.33 4.56 14.23
N ILE A 311 29.25 5.33 14.35
CA ILE A 311 29.16 6.45 15.31
C ILE A 311 29.33 5.96 16.75
N LEU A 312 28.71 4.82 17.10
CA LEU A 312 28.85 4.21 18.42
C LEU A 312 30.31 3.80 18.68
N VAL A 313 30.91 3.07 17.75
CA VAL A 313 32.30 2.60 17.83
C VAL A 313 33.28 3.76 17.98
N VAL A 314 33.18 4.79 17.12
CA VAL A 314 34.06 5.96 17.19
C VAL A 314 33.96 6.65 18.56
N ARG A 315 32.74 6.81 19.09
CA ARG A 315 32.54 7.42 20.41
C ARG A 315 33.07 6.57 21.56
N GLU A 316 32.96 5.26 21.45
CA GLU A 316 33.51 4.34 22.45
C GLU A 316 35.04 4.39 22.44
N PHE A 317 35.66 4.41 21.26
CA PHE A 317 37.10 4.61 21.12
C PHE A 317 37.57 5.97 21.66
N ASP A 318 36.83 7.06 21.42
CA ASP A 318 37.16 8.38 21.95
C ASP A 318 37.13 8.41 23.49
N ILE A 319 36.16 7.73 24.10
CA ILE A 319 36.05 7.59 25.56
C ILE A 319 37.22 6.78 26.13
N MET A 320 37.61 5.69 25.45
CA MET A 320 38.74 4.85 25.87
C MET A 320 40.10 5.55 25.70
N ARG A 321 40.25 6.39 24.66
CA ARG A 321 41.50 7.13 24.38
C ARG A 321 41.70 8.30 25.32
N ASN A 322 40.63 8.97 25.72
CA ASN A 322 40.66 10.11 26.64
C ASN A 322 39.92 9.77 27.94
N PRO A 323 40.45 8.88 28.80
CA PRO A 323 39.83 8.55 30.09
C PRO A 323 39.88 9.72 31.11
N GLU A 324 40.31 10.92 30.74
CA GLU A 324 40.38 12.12 31.59
C GLU A 324 39.05 12.90 31.55
N SER A 325 38.42 13.30 32.64
CA SER A 325 38.77 13.32 34.05
C SER A 325 37.46 13.06 34.79
N THR A 326 37.43 12.02 35.63
CA THR A 326 36.46 12.00 36.74
C THR A 326 36.55 13.39 37.37
N PRO A 327 35.45 14.17 37.46
CA PRO A 327 35.50 15.44 38.14
C PRO A 327 36.10 15.15 39.51
N LEU A 328 37.31 15.68 39.75
CA LEU A 328 37.97 15.57 41.04
C LEU A 328 36.88 15.83 42.08
N PRO A 329 36.69 14.93 43.06
CA PRO A 329 35.70 15.15 44.11
C PRO A 329 35.90 16.59 44.58
N PRO A 330 34.82 17.38 44.70
CA PRO A 330 34.93 18.77 45.09
C PRO A 330 35.88 18.81 46.29
N PRO A 331 36.94 19.63 46.23
CA PRO A 331 37.99 19.62 47.25
C PRO A 331 37.29 19.64 48.61
N PRO A 332 37.72 18.79 49.56
CA PRO A 332 37.07 18.68 50.86
C PRO A 332 36.84 20.10 51.38
N PRO A 333 35.63 20.41 51.90
CA PRO A 333 35.29 21.77 52.33
C PRO A 333 36.44 22.27 53.19
N ARG A 334 37.17 23.29 52.69
CA ARG A 334 38.27 23.88 53.42
C ARG A 334 37.73 24.19 54.83
N PRO A 335 38.39 23.72 55.91
CA PRO A 335 37.98 24.09 57.25
C PRO A 335 37.88 25.60 57.28
N VAL A 336 36.70 26.09 57.65
CA VAL A 336 36.37 27.50 57.74
C VAL A 336 37.23 28.07 58.87
N SER A 337 38.44 28.47 58.52
CA SER A 337 39.25 29.35 59.35
C SER A 337 38.51 30.68 59.40
N THR A 338 37.93 30.94 60.56
CA THR A 338 37.41 32.22 61.03
C THR A 338 38.44 33.32 60.80
N VAL A 339 38.43 33.90 59.60
CA VAL A 339 39.21 35.09 59.26
C VAL A 339 38.26 36.08 58.61
N SER A 340 38.00 37.14 59.37
CA SER A 340 37.68 38.51 58.94
C SER A 340 36.71 38.66 57.77
N ARG A 341 35.48 39.09 58.12
CA ARG A 341 34.49 39.67 57.23
C ARG A 341 35.09 40.87 56.46
N TYR A 342 35.71 40.62 55.31
CA TYR A 342 35.72 41.61 54.25
C TYR A 342 34.31 41.65 53.65
N ARG A 343 33.52 42.63 54.12
CA ARG A 343 32.30 43.05 53.43
C ARG A 343 32.68 43.42 52.00
N TYR A 344 32.38 42.54 51.05
CA TYR A 344 32.21 43.01 49.68
C TYR A 344 31.13 44.10 49.70
N PRO A 345 31.41 45.31 49.19
CA PRO A 345 30.42 46.37 49.14
C PRO A 345 29.22 45.84 48.34
N CYS A 346 28.08 45.70 49.01
CA CYS A 346 26.83 45.36 48.37
C CYS A 346 26.58 46.38 47.25
N PRO A 347 26.23 45.96 46.03
CA PRO A 347 25.97 46.89 44.95
C PRO A 347 24.88 47.89 45.37
N PRO A 348 24.99 49.17 44.96
CA PRO A 348 23.98 50.16 45.29
C PRO A 348 22.61 49.71 44.77
N GLY A 349 21.58 49.83 45.62
CA GLY A 349 20.21 49.48 45.25
C GLY A 349 19.75 50.27 44.02
N SER A 350 18.92 49.64 43.18
CA SER A 350 18.25 50.29 42.07
C SER A 350 17.42 51.50 42.55
N PRO A 351 17.33 52.61 41.79
CA PRO A 351 16.49 53.74 42.14
C PRO A 351 15.04 53.29 42.37
N THR A 352 14.38 53.89 43.34
CA THR A 352 12.96 53.63 43.63
C THR A 352 12.10 54.73 43.01
N ALA A 353 10.77 54.56 43.02
CA ALA A 353 9.84 55.57 42.48
C ALA A 353 9.96 56.95 43.17
N ASN A 354 10.57 57.02 44.35
CA ASN A 354 10.76 58.24 45.13
C ASN A 354 12.17 58.84 44.99
N SER A 355 13.06 58.24 44.19
CA SER A 355 14.42 58.74 44.00
C SER A 355 14.43 60.08 43.27
N SER A 356 15.29 61.00 43.71
CA SER A 356 15.40 62.31 43.06
C SER A 356 15.99 62.19 41.64
N SER A 357 15.71 63.16 40.77
CA SER A 357 16.27 63.17 39.41
C SER A 357 17.80 63.09 39.39
N MET A 358 18.46 63.69 40.39
CA MET A 358 19.91 63.64 40.54
C MET A 358 20.43 62.25 40.94
N GLU A 359 19.71 61.53 41.81
CA GLU A 359 20.06 60.15 42.21
C GLU A 359 19.92 59.17 41.04
N ILE A 360 18.85 59.34 40.25
CA ILE A 360 18.62 58.53 39.04
C ILE A 360 19.74 58.76 38.02
N ALA A 361 20.13 60.02 37.80
CA ALA A 361 21.22 60.36 36.88
C ALA A 361 22.58 59.77 37.33
N GLN A 362 22.91 59.83 38.63
CA GLN A 362 24.14 59.24 39.16
C GLN A 362 24.15 57.71 39.06
N TRP A 363 23.00 57.07 39.28
CA TRP A 363 22.86 55.63 39.13
C TRP A 363 23.04 55.19 37.67
N GLU A 364 22.37 55.87 36.72
CA GLU A 364 22.52 55.60 35.29
C GLU A 364 23.95 55.85 34.80
N MET A 365 24.60 56.93 35.26
CA MET A 365 26.00 57.21 34.89
C MET A 365 26.96 56.09 35.33
N ARG A 366 26.83 55.59 36.57
CA ARG A 366 27.66 54.46 37.05
C ARG A 366 27.36 53.17 36.29
N ARG A 367 26.08 52.90 36.03
CA ARG A 367 25.64 51.74 35.24
C ARG A 367 26.23 51.79 33.82
N LEU A 368 26.22 52.95 33.19
CA LEU A 368 26.75 53.13 31.83
C LEU A 368 28.28 53.00 31.81
N MET A 369 28.99 53.55 32.81
CA MET A 369 30.43 53.33 32.97
C MET A 369 30.80 51.84 33.09
N LYS A 370 30.07 51.08 33.91
CA LYS A 370 30.30 49.64 34.06
C LYS A 370 30.03 48.87 32.76
N HIS A 371 28.98 49.24 32.04
CA HIS A 371 28.68 48.64 30.75
C HIS A 371 29.79 48.92 29.72
N LEU A 372 30.35 50.14 29.69
CA LEU A 372 31.49 50.49 28.84
C LEU A 372 32.77 49.73 29.21
N GLN A 373 32.92 49.30 30.47
CA GLN A 373 34.02 48.44 30.92
C GLN A 373 33.81 46.95 30.61
N GLY A 374 32.70 46.58 29.97
CA GLY A 374 32.35 45.20 29.67
C GLY A 374 31.80 44.41 30.86
N GLU A 375 31.55 45.07 32.00
CA GLU A 375 30.87 44.42 33.12
C GLU A 375 29.38 44.21 32.79
N PHE A 376 28.83 43.06 33.19
CA PHE A 376 27.40 42.80 33.06
C PHE A 376 26.61 43.72 34.00
N VAL A 377 25.62 44.44 33.47
CA VAL A 377 24.74 45.32 34.27
C VAL A 377 23.28 44.99 34.02
N PHE A 378 22.50 44.84 35.11
CA PHE A 378 21.08 44.52 35.07
C PHE A 378 20.23 45.72 35.55
N PRO A 379 19.13 46.07 34.86
CA PRO A 379 18.68 45.53 33.57
C PRO A 379 19.63 45.91 32.43
N PRO A 380 19.64 45.17 31.29
CA PRO A 380 20.48 45.51 30.14
C PRO A 380 20.25 46.96 29.71
N VAL A 381 21.34 47.71 29.43
CA VAL A 381 21.23 49.06 28.87
C VAL A 381 20.59 48.94 27.51
N LYS A 382 19.31 49.31 27.38
CA LYS A 382 18.68 49.43 26.07
C LYS A 382 19.30 50.65 25.41
N PRO A 383 19.89 50.55 24.21
CA PRO A 383 20.37 51.71 23.48
C PRO A 383 19.17 52.62 23.22
N SER A 384 19.04 53.67 24.02
CA SER A 384 17.98 54.66 23.87
C SER A 384 18.18 55.35 22.53
N HIS A 385 17.23 55.13 21.62
CA HIS A 385 17.03 55.84 20.36
C HIS A 385 18.29 56.42 19.74
N ARG A 386 18.93 55.64 18.85
CA ARG A 386 19.71 56.21 17.76
C ARG A 386 18.79 57.24 17.09
N LEU A 387 19.10 58.53 17.27
CA LEU A 387 18.44 59.63 16.58
C LEU A 387 18.48 59.27 15.10
N MET A 388 17.35 58.78 14.56
CA MET A 388 17.21 58.66 13.12
C MET A 388 17.27 60.10 12.59
N PRO A 389 18.19 60.41 11.68
CA PRO A 389 18.16 61.69 11.01
C PRO A 389 16.82 61.82 10.31
N SER A 390 16.17 62.97 10.54
CA SER A 390 14.89 63.35 9.94
C SER A 390 14.91 63.16 8.42
N ASP A 391 13.99 62.34 7.92
CA ASP A 391 13.74 62.13 6.50
C ASP A 391 13.38 63.47 5.83
N HIS A 392 14.31 63.99 5.05
CA HIS A 392 14.03 64.99 4.02
C HIS A 392 14.69 64.58 2.70
N SER A 393 13.84 64.54 1.68
CA SER A 393 14.11 64.72 0.25
C SER A 393 14.61 63.53 -0.58
N LYS A 394 13.85 63.32 -1.66
CA LYS A 394 14.03 62.42 -2.81
C LYS A 394 15.37 62.65 -3.53
N ALA A 395 15.95 61.59 -4.10
CA ALA A 395 16.52 61.65 -5.45
C ALA A 395 16.69 60.24 -6.06
N SER A 396 16.21 60.08 -7.29
CA SER A 396 16.43 58.93 -8.15
C SER A 396 17.80 58.98 -8.81
N HIS A 397 18.50 57.86 -8.99
CA HIS A 397 19.49 57.62 -10.05
C HIS A 397 19.71 56.09 -10.15
N ARG A 398 19.32 55.39 -11.22
CA ARG A 398 19.88 55.28 -12.58
C ARG A 398 21.22 54.49 -12.65
N ARG A 399 21.10 53.22 -13.08
CA ARG A 399 22.00 52.40 -13.94
C ARG A 399 23.44 52.16 -13.42
N VAL A 400 23.98 50.94 -13.47
CA VAL A 400 24.84 50.44 -14.56
C VAL A 400 25.05 48.91 -14.43
N LYS A 401 25.16 48.25 -15.59
CA LYS A 401 25.45 46.83 -15.87
C LYS A 401 26.92 46.45 -15.63
N THR A 402 27.16 45.18 -15.30
CA THR A 402 28.28 44.31 -15.79
C THR A 402 27.89 42.85 -15.49
N MET A 403 27.56 41.97 -16.44
CA MET A 403 28.38 41.17 -17.40
C MET A 403 29.25 40.05 -16.78
N SER A 404 28.74 38.81 -16.86
CA SER A 404 29.35 37.57 -17.41
C SER A 404 28.21 36.51 -17.38
N LYS A 405 27.78 35.73 -18.38
CA LYS A 405 28.28 35.10 -19.62
C LYS A 405 29.38 34.05 -19.42
N ILE A 406 28.97 32.78 -19.48
CA ILE A 406 29.55 31.58 -20.15
C ILE A 406 28.48 30.46 -19.96
N MET A 407 27.70 30.14 -21.01
CA MET A 407 27.76 28.93 -21.89
C MET A 407 27.52 27.62 -21.11
N GLU A 408 26.58 26.73 -21.48
CA GLU A 408 26.47 25.92 -22.71
C GLU A 408 25.08 25.20 -22.66
N ALA A 409 24.15 25.38 -23.61
CA ALA A 409 23.94 24.71 -24.91
C ALA A 409 23.30 23.30 -24.85
N GLY A 410 22.23 23.12 -25.64
CA GLY A 410 21.48 21.87 -25.92
C GLY A 410 20.06 21.90 -25.33
N GLU A 411 18.97 22.35 -25.98
CA GLU A 411 18.39 21.95 -27.29
C GLU A 411 18.35 20.41 -27.47
N VAL A 412 17.28 19.70 -27.84
CA VAL A 412 15.90 19.91 -28.32
C VAL A 412 15.24 18.52 -28.27
N SER A 413 13.96 18.38 -27.93
CA SER A 413 13.04 17.54 -28.74
C SER A 413 11.58 17.69 -28.31
N HIS A 414 10.79 18.12 -29.29
CA HIS A 414 9.33 18.21 -29.32
C HIS A 414 8.91 17.33 -30.49
N TRP A 415 8.19 16.23 -30.24
CA TRP A 415 7.52 15.38 -31.24
C TRP A 415 6.24 14.89 -30.54
N SER A 416 5.08 15.51 -30.76
CA SER A 416 4.15 15.39 -31.90
C SER A 416 3.53 14.00 -32.03
N ASP A 417 2.26 13.95 -31.63
CA ASP A 417 1.25 12.94 -31.90
C ASP A 417 1.02 12.75 -33.41
N GLY A 418 0.65 11.52 -33.79
CA GLY A 418 -0.06 11.24 -35.04
C GLY A 418 0.42 9.99 -35.77
N GLU A 419 -0.14 8.83 -35.42
CA GLU A 419 -0.89 7.93 -36.31
C GLU A 419 -1.60 6.84 -35.52
#